data_AF-A0A6B9FKV4-F1
#
_entry.id   AF-A0A6B9FKV4-F1
#
_cell.length_a   1.000
_cell.length_b   1.000
_cell.length_c   1.000
_cell.angle_alpha   90.00
_cell.angle_beta   90.00
_cell.angle_gamma   90.00
#
_symmetry.space_group_name_H-M   'P 1'
#
loop_
_entity.id
_entity.type
_entity.pdbx_description
1 polymer ?
#
loop_
_entity_poly.entity_id
_entity_poly.type
_entity_poly.pdbx_seq_one_letter_code
_entity_poly.pdbx_strand_id
1 'polypeptide(L)'
;MINIDTLTMFYLALLQLLRNTSSHFTTNTGTNTRGSEMESLYWDESHPYFYMTGEEFYGTDPQSDREYWSRAAGWTVEEAIALSFGCEPRVVNWPALKGTGHPFEKRYAEWRSLAIRARHMGQLKEFNEPEVFIQWAKRQGMSFDPELEKAVRTSNKAAKATQAREDDHLNSKSRQSLLKLVIGLVTATYSYDHQRARTSIVREIKDDLDRVGIKLDEDTIRKWLAEAADEFGYLVTTGQKDS
;
A
#
# COMPACT_ATOMS: atom_id res chain seq x y z
N MET A 1 20.97 38.91 -34.88
CA MET A 1 20.99 37.88 -33.82
C MET A 1 19.75 38.07 -32.97
N ILE A 2 18.78 37.17 -33.06
CA ILE A 2 17.56 37.22 -32.24
C ILE A 2 17.90 36.61 -30.88
N ASN A 3 17.60 37.35 -29.81
CA ASN A 3 17.92 36.98 -28.44
C ASN A 3 17.06 35.77 -28.01
N ILE A 4 17.71 34.70 -27.55
CA ILE A 4 17.11 33.43 -27.13
C ILE A 4 16.09 33.64 -25.99
N ASP A 5 16.28 34.69 -25.19
CA ASP A 5 15.36 35.02 -24.10
C ASP A 5 14.00 35.52 -24.61
N THR A 6 13.96 36.15 -25.78
CA THR A 6 12.71 36.68 -26.36
C THR A 6 11.83 35.57 -26.95
N LEU A 7 12.45 34.53 -27.51
CA LEU A 7 11.74 33.34 -28.01
C LEU A 7 11.15 32.50 -26.88
N THR A 8 11.87 32.40 -25.76
CA THR A 8 11.41 31.64 -24.59
C THR A 8 10.21 32.32 -23.93
N MET A 9 10.20 33.65 -23.87
CA MET A 9 9.06 34.42 -23.35
C MET A 9 7.82 34.33 -24.26
N PHE A 10 8.00 34.31 -25.58
CA PHE A 10 6.89 34.10 -26.52
C PHE A 10 6.29 32.69 -26.41
N TYR A 11 7.12 31.66 -26.23
CA TYR A 11 6.67 30.28 -26.06
C TYR A 11 5.87 30.09 -24.76
N LEU A 12 6.32 30.70 -23.67
CA LEU A 12 5.59 30.65 -22.39
C LEU A 12 4.28 31.44 -22.44
N ALA A 13 4.24 32.58 -23.14
CA ALA A 13 3.02 33.35 -23.34
C ALA A 13 1.98 32.60 -24.21
N LEU A 14 2.44 31.87 -25.23
CA LEU A 14 1.58 31.04 -26.07
C LEU A 14 0.99 29.85 -25.29
N LEU A 15 1.78 29.21 -24.42
CA LEU A 15 1.30 28.13 -23.55
C LEU A 15 0.27 28.63 -22.52
N GLN A 16 0.42 29.85 -22.01
CA GLN A 16 -0.54 30.44 -21.07
C GLN A 16 -1.86 30.81 -21.76
N LEU A 17 -1.80 31.28 -23.01
CA LEU A 17 -2.99 31.56 -23.83
C LEU A 17 -3.75 30.29 -24.23
N LEU A 18 -3.05 29.21 -24.57
CA LEU A 18 -3.68 27.91 -24.86
C LEU A 18 -4.32 27.26 -23.62
N ARG A 19 -3.81 27.56 -22.42
CA ARG A 19 -4.40 27.07 -21.16
C ARG A 19 -5.70 27.79 -20.79
N ASN A 20 -5.91 29.01 -21.28
CA ASN A 20 -7.03 29.86 -20.88
C ASN A 20 -8.24 29.81 -21.83
N THR A 21 -8.10 29.19 -23.01
CA THR A 21 -9.18 29.08 -24.01
C THR A 21 -10.02 27.81 -23.92
N SER A 22 -9.70 26.88 -23.00
CA SER A 22 -10.46 25.63 -22.81
C SER A 22 -11.59 25.72 -21.77
N SER A 23 -11.96 26.93 -21.34
CA SER A 23 -13.12 27.14 -20.47
C SER A 23 -14.15 27.94 -21.26
N HIS A 24 -15.13 27.26 -21.88
CA HIS A 24 -16.49 27.75 -22.19
C HIS A 24 -17.16 26.84 -23.25
N PHE A 25 -17.77 25.74 -22.81
CA PHE A 25 -19.06 25.31 -23.36
C PHE A 25 -19.74 24.35 -22.38
N THR A 26 -20.70 24.85 -21.61
CA THR A 26 -21.63 24.03 -20.84
C THR A 26 -23.01 24.22 -21.44
N THR A 27 -23.62 23.12 -21.90
CA THR A 27 -25.08 23.01 -21.89
C THR A 27 -25.44 21.77 -21.08
N ASN A 28 -26.29 22.04 -20.11
CA ASN A 28 -26.78 21.15 -19.08
C ASN A 28 -28.10 20.54 -19.57
N THR A 29 -28.14 19.22 -19.73
CA THR A 29 -29.39 18.45 -19.61
C THR A 29 -29.09 17.22 -18.76
N GLY A 30 -29.70 17.18 -17.57
CA GLY A 30 -29.46 16.15 -16.58
C GLY A 30 -30.17 14.83 -16.91
N THR A 31 -29.49 13.72 -16.69
CA THR A 31 -29.79 12.70 -15.66
C THR A 31 -28.80 11.54 -15.80
N ASN A 32 -28.36 11.01 -14.65
CA ASN A 32 -27.42 9.89 -14.44
C ASN A 32 -25.91 10.26 -14.34
N THR A 33 -25.45 10.42 -13.10
CA THR A 33 -24.04 10.62 -12.71
C THR A 33 -23.22 9.33 -12.88
N ARG A 34 -23.07 8.84 -14.12
CA ARG A 34 -22.26 7.65 -14.49
C ARG A 34 -21.47 7.81 -15.80
N GLY A 35 -21.15 9.05 -16.21
CA GLY A 35 -20.24 9.30 -17.33
C GLY A 35 -18.79 9.06 -16.91
N SER A 36 -18.32 7.82 -16.99
CA SER A 36 -16.89 7.50 -16.89
C SER A 36 -16.21 7.77 -18.24
N GLU A 37 -14.88 7.87 -18.26
CA GLU A 37 -14.07 8.06 -19.48
C GLU A 37 -14.36 7.05 -20.62
N MET A 38 -15.19 6.02 -20.37
CA MET A 38 -15.76 5.16 -21.39
C MET A 38 -16.61 5.86 -22.46
N GLU A 39 -17.25 7.00 -22.17
CA GLU A 39 -17.98 7.77 -23.20
C GLU A 39 -17.04 8.44 -24.22
N SER A 40 -15.73 8.50 -23.94
CA SER A 40 -14.70 8.93 -24.89
C SER A 40 -14.22 7.80 -25.81
N LEU A 41 -14.86 6.62 -25.80
CA LEU A 41 -14.41 5.40 -26.48
C LEU A 41 -15.14 5.09 -27.79
N TYR A 42 -16.07 5.93 -28.24
CA TYR A 42 -16.75 5.68 -29.50
C TYR A 42 -15.80 5.80 -30.68
N TRP A 43 -16.03 4.98 -31.70
CA TRP A 43 -15.38 5.16 -32.99
C TRP A 43 -15.76 6.52 -33.58
N ASP A 44 -15.03 6.94 -34.60
CA ASP A 44 -15.49 8.08 -35.40
C ASP A 44 -16.80 7.70 -36.13
N GLU A 45 -17.66 8.70 -36.41
CA GLU A 45 -18.94 8.52 -37.11
C GLU A 45 -18.83 7.82 -38.46
N SER A 46 -17.66 7.91 -39.12
CA SER A 46 -17.40 7.25 -40.40
C SER A 46 -16.93 5.79 -40.27
N HIS A 47 -16.66 5.31 -39.05
CA HIS A 47 -16.19 3.95 -38.82
C HIS A 47 -17.34 2.93 -38.80
N PRO A 48 -17.21 1.74 -39.43
CA PRO A 48 -18.26 0.71 -39.44
C PRO A 48 -18.75 0.25 -38.06
N TYR A 49 -17.96 0.49 -37.03
CA TYR A 49 -18.26 0.12 -35.63
C TYR A 49 -18.73 1.31 -34.78
N PHE A 50 -19.01 2.48 -35.36
CA PHE A 50 -19.50 3.66 -34.65
C PHE A 50 -20.66 3.37 -33.69
N TYR A 51 -21.62 2.58 -34.13
CA TYR A 51 -22.79 2.22 -33.34
C TYR A 51 -22.58 1.05 -32.38
N MET A 52 -21.42 0.38 -32.43
CA MET A 52 -21.16 -0.74 -31.53
C MET A 52 -20.87 -0.22 -30.12
N THR A 53 -21.60 -0.77 -29.17
CA THR A 53 -21.29 -0.66 -27.74
C THR A 53 -20.01 -1.43 -27.42
N GLY A 54 -19.39 -1.12 -26.28
CA GLY A 54 -18.25 -1.91 -25.78
C GLY A 54 -18.61 -3.40 -25.62
N GLU A 55 -19.81 -3.71 -25.13
CA GLU A 55 -20.27 -5.09 -24.99
C GLU A 55 -20.38 -5.82 -26.34
N GLU A 56 -20.89 -5.16 -27.39
CA GLU A 56 -20.95 -5.74 -28.74
C GLU A 56 -19.56 -5.94 -29.35
N PHE A 57 -18.62 -5.02 -29.08
CA PHE A 57 -17.25 -5.13 -29.56
C PHE A 57 -16.48 -6.25 -28.86
N TYR A 58 -16.59 -6.36 -27.54
CA TYR A 58 -15.88 -7.37 -26.74
C TYR A 58 -16.63 -8.71 -26.62
N GLY A 59 -17.91 -8.76 -27.02
CA GLY A 59 -18.79 -9.92 -26.87
C GLY A 59 -19.23 -10.20 -25.43
N THR A 60 -18.89 -9.33 -24.48
CA THR A 60 -19.20 -9.42 -23.05
C THR A 60 -19.03 -8.06 -22.40
N ASP A 61 -19.61 -7.87 -21.21
CA ASP A 61 -19.46 -6.65 -20.42
C ASP A 61 -17.97 -6.35 -20.16
N PRO A 62 -17.43 -5.22 -20.67
CA PRO A 62 -16.03 -4.84 -20.45
C PRO A 62 -15.80 -4.15 -19.11
N GLN A 63 -16.81 -3.96 -18.27
CA GLN A 63 -16.69 -3.22 -17.01
C GLN A 63 -16.08 -4.09 -15.89
N SER A 64 -15.12 -3.53 -15.14
CA SER A 64 -14.48 -4.24 -14.03
C SER A 64 -15.40 -4.41 -12.82
N ASP A 65 -15.32 -5.57 -12.15
CA ASP A 65 -15.87 -5.77 -10.81
C ASP A 65 -14.96 -5.11 -9.75
N ARG A 66 -15.33 -3.89 -9.32
CA ARG A 66 -14.57 -3.11 -8.34
C ARG A 66 -14.44 -3.80 -6.99
N GLU A 67 -15.46 -4.56 -6.57
CA GLU A 67 -15.45 -5.25 -5.27
C GLU A 67 -14.47 -6.43 -5.28
N TYR A 68 -14.44 -7.16 -6.40
CA TYR A 68 -13.45 -8.20 -6.60
C TYR A 68 -12.03 -7.62 -6.64
N TRP A 69 -11.78 -6.64 -7.53
CA TRP A 69 -10.44 -6.13 -7.77
C TRP A 69 -9.84 -5.32 -6.62
N SER A 70 -10.68 -4.71 -5.76
CA SER A 70 -10.21 -4.04 -4.53
C SER A 70 -9.77 -5.00 -3.42
N ARG A 71 -10.17 -6.28 -3.48
CA ARG A 71 -9.75 -7.33 -2.54
C ARG A 71 -8.56 -8.14 -3.06
N ALA A 72 -8.18 -7.99 -4.32
CA ALA A 72 -7.02 -8.66 -4.88
C ALA A 72 -5.76 -8.28 -4.09
N ALA A 73 -4.94 -9.27 -3.73
CA ALA A 73 -3.68 -9.05 -3.02
C ALA A 73 -2.69 -8.19 -3.81
N GLY A 74 -2.85 -8.17 -5.13
CA GLY A 74 -2.10 -7.34 -6.04
C GLY A 74 -2.62 -7.46 -7.47
N TRP A 75 -2.08 -6.60 -8.33
CA TRP A 75 -2.38 -6.54 -9.75
C TRP A 75 -1.08 -6.67 -10.54
N THR A 76 -1.16 -7.40 -11.65
CA THR A 76 -0.15 -7.28 -12.69
C THR A 76 -0.20 -5.90 -13.34
N VAL A 77 0.88 -5.52 -14.02
CA VAL A 77 0.90 -4.26 -14.80
C VAL A 77 -0.23 -4.21 -15.82
N GLU A 78 -0.54 -5.32 -16.49
CA GLU A 78 -1.63 -5.37 -17.48
C GLU A 78 -3.00 -5.18 -16.83
N GLU A 79 -3.28 -5.89 -15.73
CA GLU A 79 -4.54 -5.76 -15.00
C GLU A 79 -4.73 -4.34 -14.49
N ALA A 80 -3.69 -3.76 -13.89
CA ALA A 80 -3.77 -2.43 -13.32
C ALA A 80 -4.01 -1.34 -14.39
N ILE A 81 -3.52 -1.54 -15.62
CA ILE A 81 -3.83 -0.63 -16.74
C ILE A 81 -5.29 -0.77 -17.16
N ALA A 82 -5.81 -1.98 -17.35
CA ALA A 82 -7.23 -2.16 -17.66
C ALA A 82 -8.15 -1.56 -16.58
N LEU A 83 -7.84 -1.81 -15.31
CA LEU A 83 -8.57 -1.26 -14.16
C LEU A 83 -8.50 0.27 -14.07
N SER A 84 -7.40 0.89 -14.52
CA SER A 84 -7.30 2.35 -14.56
C SER A 84 -8.35 3.00 -15.46
N PHE A 85 -8.81 2.27 -16.49
CA PHE A 85 -9.88 2.69 -17.38
C PHE A 85 -11.27 2.17 -16.95
N GLY A 86 -11.37 1.52 -15.79
CA GLY A 86 -12.60 0.88 -15.32
C GLY A 86 -12.95 -0.41 -16.06
N CYS A 87 -12.00 -0.97 -16.82
CA CYS A 87 -12.23 -2.15 -17.64
C CYS A 87 -11.86 -3.45 -16.91
N GLU A 88 -12.62 -4.52 -17.16
CA GLU A 88 -12.32 -5.87 -16.70
C GLU A 88 -11.07 -6.41 -17.41
N PRO A 89 -9.95 -6.65 -16.69
CA PRO A 89 -8.70 -7.11 -17.30
C PRO A 89 -8.79 -8.39 -18.12
N ARG A 90 -9.73 -9.28 -17.77
CA ARG A 90 -9.94 -10.55 -18.48
C ARG A 90 -10.57 -10.35 -19.86
N VAL A 91 -11.27 -9.23 -20.05
CA VAL A 91 -11.96 -8.86 -21.29
C VAL A 91 -11.12 -7.86 -22.08
N VAL A 92 -10.70 -6.78 -21.41
CA VAL A 92 -9.96 -5.69 -22.01
C VAL A 92 -8.50 -5.80 -21.62
N ASN A 93 -7.68 -6.23 -22.57
CA ASN A 93 -6.23 -6.38 -22.41
C ASN A 93 -5.51 -6.12 -23.73
N TRP A 94 -4.17 -6.02 -23.67
CA TRP A 94 -3.38 -5.68 -24.85
C TRP A 94 -3.56 -6.66 -26.03
N PRO A 95 -3.56 -7.99 -25.84
CA PRO A 95 -3.87 -8.94 -26.92
C PRO A 95 -5.23 -8.71 -27.59
N ALA A 96 -6.28 -8.40 -26.81
CA ALA A 96 -7.63 -8.16 -27.34
C ALA A 96 -7.72 -6.82 -28.10
N LEU A 97 -6.90 -5.83 -27.74
CA LEU A 97 -6.98 -4.47 -28.26
C LEU A 97 -6.01 -4.18 -29.42
N LYS A 98 -4.84 -4.82 -29.43
CA LYS A 98 -3.76 -4.52 -30.38
C LYS A 98 -4.18 -4.84 -31.82
N GLY A 99 -4.02 -3.86 -32.72
CA GLY A 99 -4.28 -4.01 -34.15
C GLY A 99 -5.77 -4.00 -34.50
N THR A 100 -6.65 -3.66 -33.55
CA THR A 100 -8.08 -3.48 -33.80
C THR A 100 -8.38 -2.14 -34.45
N GLY A 101 -7.49 -1.15 -34.30
CA GLY A 101 -7.72 0.23 -34.75
C GLY A 101 -8.61 1.03 -33.81
N HIS A 102 -9.01 0.46 -32.67
CA HIS A 102 -9.90 1.09 -31.71
C HIS A 102 -9.32 2.43 -31.21
N PRO A 103 -10.10 3.52 -31.09
CA PRO A 103 -9.58 4.82 -30.62
C PRO A 103 -8.88 4.72 -29.27
N PHE A 104 -9.37 3.83 -28.42
CA PHE A 104 -8.78 3.43 -27.14
C PHE A 104 -7.40 2.78 -27.23
N GLU A 105 -7.08 2.09 -28.33
CA GLU A 105 -5.83 1.31 -28.50
C GLU A 105 -4.60 2.17 -28.22
N LYS A 106 -4.56 3.37 -28.81
CA LYS A 106 -3.41 4.27 -28.66
C LYS A 106 -3.21 4.69 -27.21
N ARG A 107 -4.29 5.12 -26.54
CA ARG A 107 -4.23 5.58 -25.14
C ARG A 107 -3.85 4.42 -24.21
N TYR A 108 -4.43 3.24 -24.40
CA TYR A 108 -4.07 2.04 -23.65
C TYR A 108 -2.58 1.67 -23.86
N ALA A 109 -2.11 1.71 -25.11
CA ALA A 109 -0.72 1.41 -25.46
C ALA A 109 0.29 2.37 -24.81
N GLU A 110 -0.02 3.66 -24.79
CA GLU A 110 0.82 4.70 -24.18
C GLU A 110 1.03 4.44 -22.68
N TRP A 111 -0.07 4.25 -21.95
CA TRP A 111 -0.03 4.00 -20.51
C TRP A 111 0.59 2.65 -20.17
N ARG A 112 0.28 1.61 -20.94
CA ARG A 112 0.94 0.31 -20.83
C ARG A 112 2.46 0.43 -21.01
N SER A 113 2.90 1.20 -22.01
CA SER A 113 4.32 1.43 -22.29
C SER A 113 5.03 2.13 -21.13
N LEU A 114 4.38 3.12 -20.49
CA LEU A 114 4.90 3.79 -19.31
C LEU A 114 5.02 2.84 -18.10
N ALA A 115 3.99 2.03 -17.85
CA ALA A 115 3.99 1.10 -16.72
C ALA A 115 5.03 -0.03 -16.90
N ILE A 116 5.21 -0.55 -18.11
CA ILE A 116 6.26 -1.54 -18.42
C ILE A 116 7.64 -0.93 -18.17
N ARG A 117 7.89 0.30 -18.62
CA ARG A 117 9.17 0.99 -18.33
C ARG A 117 9.36 1.23 -16.84
N ALA A 118 8.31 1.63 -16.12
CA ALA A 118 8.37 1.80 -14.67
C ALA A 118 8.71 0.48 -13.95
N ARG A 119 8.20 -0.66 -14.44
CA ARG A 119 8.61 -1.99 -13.97
C ARG A 119 10.11 -2.24 -14.23
N HIS A 120 10.59 -1.99 -15.44
CA HIS A 120 12.01 -2.15 -15.76
C HIS A 120 12.93 -1.27 -14.91
N MET A 121 12.46 -0.09 -14.51
CA MET A 121 13.17 0.84 -13.64
C MET A 121 12.99 0.53 -12.13
N GLY A 122 12.32 -0.57 -11.78
CA GLY A 122 12.08 -0.97 -10.39
C GLY A 122 11.07 -0.10 -9.63
N GLN A 123 10.38 0.82 -10.31
CA GLN A 123 9.33 1.65 -9.71
C GLN A 123 8.02 0.87 -9.52
N LEU A 124 7.81 -0.13 -10.37
CA LEU A 124 6.72 -1.11 -10.26
C LEU A 124 7.32 -2.52 -10.22
N LYS A 125 6.57 -3.43 -9.61
CA LYS A 125 6.85 -4.87 -9.62
C LYS A 125 6.07 -5.54 -10.76
N GLU A 126 6.30 -6.83 -10.96
CA GLU A 126 5.43 -7.65 -11.80
C GLU A 126 4.03 -7.76 -11.21
N PHE A 127 3.94 -7.93 -9.89
CA PHE A 127 2.71 -7.97 -9.11
C PHE A 127 2.76 -6.87 -8.04
N ASN A 128 1.85 -5.92 -8.11
CA ASN A 128 1.85 -4.69 -7.34
C ASN A 128 0.69 -4.65 -6.38
N GLU A 129 0.92 -4.20 -5.15
CA GLU A 129 -0.19 -3.86 -4.27
C GLU A 129 -1.07 -2.78 -4.93
N PRO A 130 -2.41 -2.91 -4.88
CA PRO A 130 -3.32 -2.01 -5.59
C PRO A 130 -3.07 -0.52 -5.29
N GLU A 131 -2.88 -0.18 -4.01
CA GLU A 131 -2.64 1.19 -3.58
C GLU A 131 -1.29 1.73 -4.06
N VAL A 132 -0.26 0.89 -4.15
CA VAL A 132 1.06 1.30 -4.66
C VAL A 132 0.97 1.65 -6.14
N PHE A 133 0.27 0.83 -6.93
CA PHE A 133 0.05 1.12 -8.34
C PHE A 133 -0.77 2.39 -8.54
N ILE A 134 -1.89 2.54 -7.84
CA ILE A 134 -2.74 3.74 -7.93
C ILE A 134 -1.94 5.00 -7.62
N GLN A 135 -1.11 4.99 -6.58
CA GLN A 135 -0.25 6.13 -6.25
C GLN A 135 0.77 6.42 -7.35
N TRP A 136 1.37 5.39 -7.94
CA TRP A 136 2.26 5.57 -9.09
C TRP A 136 1.53 6.21 -10.27
N ALA A 137 0.37 5.67 -10.64
CA ALA A 137 -0.46 6.17 -11.74
C ALA A 137 -0.82 7.65 -11.55
N LYS A 138 -1.28 8.03 -10.35
CA LYS A 138 -1.60 9.42 -10.01
C LYS A 138 -0.41 10.35 -10.14
N ARG A 139 0.80 9.91 -9.77
CA ARG A 139 2.04 10.69 -9.99
C ARG A 139 2.37 10.89 -11.46
N GLN A 140 2.00 9.94 -12.32
CA GLN A 140 2.15 10.07 -13.77
C GLN A 140 1.03 10.90 -14.43
N GLY A 141 0.02 11.33 -13.67
CA GLY A 141 -1.13 12.07 -14.19
C GLY A 141 -2.27 11.20 -14.74
N MET A 142 -2.25 9.89 -14.48
CA MET A 142 -3.36 8.99 -14.82
C MET A 142 -4.47 9.10 -13.76
N SER A 143 -5.70 9.36 -14.22
CA SER A 143 -6.93 9.23 -13.41
C SER A 143 -7.22 7.77 -13.13
N PHE A 144 -7.82 7.51 -11.97
CA PHE A 144 -8.39 6.22 -11.61
C PHE A 144 -9.85 6.42 -11.26
N ASP A 145 -10.65 5.36 -11.42
CA ASP A 145 -12.02 5.32 -10.93
C ASP A 145 -12.04 5.62 -9.41
N PRO A 146 -12.70 6.71 -8.97
CA PRO A 146 -12.73 7.12 -7.57
C PRO A 146 -13.33 6.04 -6.65
N GLU A 147 -14.29 5.26 -7.14
CA GLU A 147 -14.94 4.21 -6.36
C GLU A 147 -13.99 3.03 -6.16
N LEU A 148 -13.22 2.66 -7.18
CA LEU A 148 -12.19 1.62 -7.05
C LEU A 148 -11.07 2.09 -6.11
N GLU A 149 -10.60 3.34 -6.22
CA GLU A 149 -9.59 3.90 -5.31
C GLU A 149 -10.08 3.85 -3.85
N LYS A 150 -11.32 4.24 -3.60
CA LYS A 150 -11.93 4.21 -2.27
C LYS A 150 -12.08 2.77 -1.73
N ALA A 151 -12.49 1.84 -2.58
CA ALA A 151 -12.63 0.43 -2.21
C ALA A 151 -11.28 -0.18 -1.82
N VAL A 152 -10.23 0.05 -2.61
CA VAL A 152 -8.85 -0.39 -2.33
C VAL A 152 -8.36 0.15 -0.99
N ARG A 153 -8.55 1.44 -0.73
CA ARG A 153 -8.13 2.07 0.54
C ARG A 153 -8.83 1.44 1.75
N THR A 154 -10.13 1.18 1.61
CA THR A 154 -10.92 0.53 2.68
C THR A 154 -10.42 -0.89 2.96
N SER A 155 -10.21 -1.68 1.90
CA SER A 155 -9.68 -3.05 1.96
C SER A 155 -8.32 -3.11 2.65
N ASN A 156 -7.38 -2.25 2.23
CA ASN A 156 -6.05 -2.15 2.83
C ASN A 156 -6.09 -1.74 4.31
N LYS A 157 -6.98 -0.81 4.69
CA LYS A 157 -7.14 -0.40 6.08
C LYS A 157 -7.66 -1.54 6.95
N ALA A 158 -8.63 -2.31 6.44
CA ALA A 158 -9.16 -3.48 7.13
C ALA A 158 -8.07 -4.54 7.33
N ALA A 159 -7.30 -4.86 6.28
CA ALA A 159 -6.19 -5.81 6.37
C ALA A 159 -5.12 -5.38 7.39
N LYS A 160 -4.70 -4.11 7.39
CA LYS A 160 -3.76 -3.57 8.38
C LYS A 160 -4.29 -3.61 9.81
N ALA A 161 -5.59 -3.34 10.00
CA ALA A 161 -6.22 -3.42 11.32
C ALA A 161 -6.28 -4.86 11.85
N THR A 162 -6.51 -5.84 10.98
CA THR A 162 -6.44 -7.26 11.35
C THR A 162 -5.02 -7.66 11.73
N GLN A 163 -4.02 -7.31 10.91
CA GLN A 163 -2.61 -7.60 11.21
C GLN A 163 -2.16 -6.98 12.54
N ALA A 164 -2.50 -5.71 12.79
CA ALA A 164 -2.14 -5.04 14.04
C ALA A 164 -2.76 -5.71 15.28
N ARG A 165 -3.98 -6.26 15.16
CA ARG A 165 -4.63 -7.00 16.26
C ARG A 165 -3.96 -8.35 16.50
N GLU A 166 -3.52 -9.03 15.45
CA GLU A 166 -2.79 -10.31 15.57
C GLU A 166 -1.42 -10.11 16.22
N ASP A 167 -0.67 -9.10 15.76
CA ASP A 167 0.64 -8.75 16.33
C ASP A 167 0.52 -8.35 17.81
N ASP A 168 -0.51 -7.57 18.19
CA ASP A 168 -0.74 -7.13 19.57
C ASP A 168 -1.15 -8.28 20.51
N HIS A 169 -2.00 -9.21 20.03
CA HIS A 169 -2.44 -10.36 20.83
C HIS A 169 -1.29 -11.33 21.10
N LEU A 170 -0.40 -11.53 20.13
CA LEU A 170 0.81 -12.33 20.31
C LEU A 170 1.82 -11.61 21.19
N ASN A 171 1.99 -10.30 21.06
CA ASN A 171 3.00 -9.55 21.78
C ASN A 171 2.66 -9.39 23.27
N SER A 172 1.44 -8.99 23.62
CA SER A 172 1.05 -8.72 25.01
C SER A 172 1.10 -9.96 25.90
N LYS A 173 0.45 -11.06 25.51
CA LYS A 173 0.41 -12.29 26.31
C LYS A 173 1.76 -13.01 26.37
N SER A 174 2.52 -13.01 25.27
CA SER A 174 3.85 -13.61 25.24
C SER A 174 4.84 -12.80 26.06
N ARG A 175 4.83 -11.46 25.98
CA ARG A 175 5.66 -10.58 26.81
C ARG A 175 5.35 -10.78 28.29
N GLN A 176 4.08 -10.83 28.68
CA GLN A 176 3.69 -11.10 30.07
C GLN A 176 4.21 -12.48 30.54
N SER A 177 4.11 -13.51 29.69
CA SER A 177 4.64 -14.84 30.01
C SER A 177 6.17 -14.83 30.16
N LEU A 178 6.89 -14.09 29.31
CA LEU A 178 8.33 -13.90 29.40
C LEU A 178 8.73 -13.16 30.68
N LEU A 179 8.05 -12.07 31.03
CA LEU A 179 8.34 -11.33 32.26
C LEU A 179 8.12 -12.20 33.51
N LYS A 180 7.07 -13.02 33.54
CA LYS A 180 6.85 -14.02 34.60
C LYS A 180 7.97 -15.05 34.68
N LEU A 181 8.45 -15.54 33.53
CA LEU A 181 9.59 -16.45 33.48
C LEU A 181 10.87 -15.79 33.99
N VAL A 182 11.13 -14.54 33.59
CA VAL A 182 12.29 -13.76 34.03
C VAL A 182 12.27 -13.59 35.55
N ILE A 183 11.20 -13.03 36.13
CA ILE A 183 11.15 -12.77 37.58
C ILE A 183 11.17 -14.07 38.40
N GLY A 184 10.48 -15.11 37.94
CA GLY A 184 10.47 -16.42 38.61
C GLY A 184 11.84 -17.09 38.61
N LEU A 185 12.52 -17.10 37.45
CA LEU A 185 13.83 -17.74 37.31
C LEU A 185 14.88 -17.01 38.14
N VAL A 186 14.93 -15.68 38.10
CA VAL A 186 15.96 -14.92 38.82
C VAL A 186 15.75 -14.93 40.32
N THR A 187 14.50 -14.95 40.81
CA THR A 187 14.23 -15.16 42.24
C THR A 187 14.61 -16.57 42.67
N ALA A 188 14.33 -17.60 41.85
CA ALA A 188 14.66 -18.99 42.20
C ALA A 188 16.17 -19.31 42.16
N THR A 189 16.92 -18.72 41.23
CA THR A 189 18.33 -19.08 40.98
C THR A 189 19.33 -18.10 41.58
N TYR A 190 19.08 -16.79 41.48
CA TYR A 190 19.99 -15.75 41.98
C TYR A 190 19.53 -15.15 43.31
N SER A 191 18.44 -15.68 43.91
CA SER A 191 17.83 -15.12 45.12
C SER A 191 17.51 -13.62 44.96
N TYR A 192 17.06 -13.23 43.76
CA TYR A 192 16.73 -11.84 43.45
C TYR A 192 15.56 -11.34 44.30
N ASP A 193 15.83 -10.28 45.06
CA ASP A 193 14.89 -9.56 45.90
C ASP A 193 14.60 -8.19 45.29
N HIS A 194 13.39 -8.06 44.71
CA HIS A 194 12.93 -6.85 44.05
C HIS A 194 12.66 -5.68 45.01
N GLN A 195 12.63 -5.93 46.33
CA GLN A 195 12.44 -4.88 47.34
C GLN A 195 13.77 -4.25 47.78
N ARG A 196 14.92 -4.81 47.38
CA ARG A 196 16.25 -4.29 47.73
C ARG A 196 16.81 -3.38 46.65
N ALA A 197 17.22 -2.18 47.06
CA ALA A 197 17.65 -1.11 46.15
C ALA A 197 18.97 -1.37 45.39
N ARG A 198 19.82 -2.31 45.83
CA ARG A 198 21.10 -2.64 45.16
C ARG A 198 21.46 -4.11 45.36
N THR A 199 21.56 -4.86 44.27
CA THR A 199 22.02 -6.26 44.27
C THR A 199 23.11 -6.45 43.21
N SER A 200 24.13 -7.25 43.53
CA SER A 200 25.19 -7.66 42.58
C SER A 200 24.67 -8.55 41.45
N ILE A 201 23.41 -8.99 41.56
CA ILE A 201 22.73 -9.96 40.70
C ILE A 201 22.74 -9.56 39.22
N VAL A 202 22.61 -8.28 38.90
CA VAL A 202 22.65 -7.81 37.49
C VAL A 202 23.96 -8.19 36.82
N ARG A 203 25.08 -8.04 37.55
CA ARG A 203 26.41 -8.40 37.06
C ARG A 203 26.60 -9.92 37.00
N GLU A 204 26.09 -10.65 37.98
CA GLU A 204 26.15 -12.12 38.00
C GLU A 204 25.40 -12.73 36.81
N ILE A 205 24.17 -12.26 36.55
CA ILE A 205 23.37 -12.66 35.37
C ILE A 205 24.12 -12.33 34.09
N LYS A 206 24.72 -11.14 34.00
CA LYS A 206 25.52 -10.76 32.83
C LYS A 206 26.67 -11.73 32.60
N ASP A 207 27.45 -12.03 33.65
CA ASP A 207 28.60 -12.92 33.57
C ASP A 207 28.18 -14.36 33.18
N ASP A 208 27.02 -14.83 33.66
CA ASP A 208 26.46 -16.14 33.28
C ASP A 208 25.95 -16.19 31.84
N LEU A 209 25.29 -15.13 31.38
CA LEU A 209 24.91 -14.97 29.97
C LEU A 209 26.15 -14.93 29.06
N ASP A 210 27.19 -14.21 29.49
CA ASP A 210 28.46 -14.13 28.78
C ASP A 210 29.14 -15.50 28.63
N ARG A 211 29.06 -16.36 29.66
CA ARG A 211 29.61 -17.73 29.63
C ARG A 211 28.90 -18.63 28.62
N VAL A 212 27.61 -18.44 28.38
CA VAL A 212 26.84 -19.18 27.37
C VAL A 212 26.83 -18.50 26.00
N GLY A 213 27.61 -17.43 25.83
CA GLY A 213 27.77 -16.71 24.56
C GLY A 213 26.70 -15.66 24.27
N ILE A 214 25.85 -15.32 25.26
CA ILE A 214 24.81 -14.30 25.12
C ILE A 214 25.35 -12.98 25.67
N LYS A 215 25.54 -11.99 24.78
CA LYS A 215 25.99 -10.64 25.16
C LYS A 215 24.80 -9.75 25.45
N LEU A 216 24.65 -9.35 26.72
CA LEU A 216 23.69 -8.35 27.17
C LEU A 216 24.38 -7.37 28.12
N ASP A 217 24.04 -6.09 28.02
CA ASP A 217 24.54 -5.06 28.93
C ASP A 217 23.73 -5.02 30.24
N GLU A 218 24.36 -4.50 31.30
CA GLU A 218 23.73 -4.43 32.62
C GLU A 218 22.48 -3.53 32.64
N ASP A 219 22.40 -2.52 31.77
CA ASP A 219 21.24 -1.61 31.73
C ASP A 219 20.03 -2.28 31.11
N THR A 220 20.23 -3.08 30.05
CA THR A 220 19.19 -3.92 29.46
C THR A 220 18.68 -4.96 30.46
N ILE A 221 19.59 -5.63 31.18
CA ILE A 221 19.20 -6.60 32.22
C ILE A 221 18.40 -5.90 33.33
N ARG A 222 18.88 -4.75 33.84
CA ARG A 222 18.19 -3.98 34.87
C ARG A 222 16.82 -3.53 34.43
N LYS A 223 16.68 -3.08 33.18
CA LYS A 223 15.40 -2.69 32.60
C LYS A 223 14.39 -3.84 32.65
N TRP A 224 14.76 -5.01 32.15
CA TRP A 224 13.84 -6.14 32.11
C TRP A 224 13.50 -6.70 33.49
N LEU A 225 14.45 -6.67 34.43
CA LEU A 225 14.19 -7.04 35.83
C LEU A 225 13.24 -6.07 36.51
N ALA A 226 13.43 -4.76 36.32
CA ALA A 226 12.55 -3.74 36.87
C ALA A 226 11.13 -3.87 36.29
N GLU A 227 11.03 -4.03 34.97
CA GLU A 227 9.76 -4.22 34.27
C GLU A 227 9.02 -5.49 34.74
N ALA A 228 9.74 -6.60 34.93
CA ALA A 228 9.18 -7.83 35.44
C ALA A 228 8.78 -7.72 36.93
N ALA A 229 9.56 -7.00 37.74
CA ALA A 229 9.26 -6.76 39.15
C ALA A 229 8.05 -5.85 39.34
N ASP A 230 7.95 -4.76 38.57
CA ASP A 230 6.82 -3.82 38.60
C ASP A 230 5.51 -4.52 38.21
N GLU A 231 5.54 -5.36 37.17
CA GLU A 231 4.33 -6.05 36.69
C GLU A 231 3.99 -7.32 37.48
N PHE A 232 4.98 -8.07 37.97
CA PHE A 232 4.78 -9.44 38.50
C PHE A 232 5.53 -9.75 39.79
N GLY A 233 6.19 -8.79 40.43
CA GLY A 233 6.94 -8.99 41.68
C GLY A 233 6.08 -9.54 42.82
N TYR A 234 4.79 -9.19 42.85
CA TYR A 234 3.83 -9.72 43.83
C TYR A 234 3.59 -11.24 43.74
N LEU A 235 3.94 -11.87 42.61
CA LEU A 235 3.78 -13.31 42.41
C LEU A 235 4.91 -14.13 43.04
N VAL A 236 6.06 -13.51 43.31
CA VAL A 236 7.23 -14.20 43.86
C VAL A 236 7.41 -13.83 45.33
N THR A 237 7.48 -14.84 46.20
CA THR A 237 7.82 -14.64 47.61
C THR A 237 9.33 -14.73 47.78
N THR A 238 9.94 -13.65 48.26
CA THR A 238 11.34 -13.64 48.73
C THR A 238 11.37 -14.30 50.10
N GLY A 239 11.26 -15.63 50.11
CA GLY A 239 11.22 -16.40 51.36
C GLY A 239 12.51 -16.21 52.17
N GLN A 240 12.39 -15.59 53.34
CA GLN A 240 13.19 -15.96 54.50
C GLN A 240 13.13 -17.49 54.60
N LYS A 241 14.27 -18.13 54.40
CA LYS A 241 14.44 -19.53 54.74
C LYS A 241 14.60 -19.57 56.26
N ASP A 242 13.47 -19.60 56.97
CA ASP A 242 13.48 -20.00 58.38
C ASP A 242 13.75 -21.50 58.44
N SER A 243 14.82 -21.86 59.16
CA SER A 243 15.35 -23.20 59.51
C SER A 243 16.37 -23.82 58.53
#